data_AF-A0A397PCD2-F1
#
_entry.id   AF-A0A397PCD2-F1
#
_cell.length_a   1.000
_cell.length_b   1.000
_cell.length_c   1.000
_cell.angle_alpha   90.00
_cell.angle_beta   90.00
_cell.angle_gamma   90.00
#
_symmetry.space_group_name_H-M   'P 1'
#
loop_
_entity.id
_entity.type
_entity.pdbx_description
1 polymer ?
#
loop_
_entity_poly.entity_id
_entity_poly.type
_entity_poly.pdbx_seq_one_letter_code
_entity_poly.pdbx_strand_id
1 'polypeptide(L)'
;MLAPAPRTLSNDGVIDAAKAALGDMIVDTLDAVGEITLTIDRPRLIDAMIGLRDTPGLEYQQLMEIAGVDYPDREDRFDVCYHLLSLTKNRRLRVRVTTDDVKPVPSVTGIWPVAGWLEREVYDMYGVLFEGNRDLRRILTDYGFRGHPQRKDFPLSGYVELRYSEDAKRVVYEPVQLAQDFRTFDFMSPWEGAEYILPGDEKAAMPEAKGAPSPVTADKLQKADAAAAKKATPKAKTPKTTESPAQTGEGKAEAKPAAKRKPRKVDVKKAPGKGQNQ
;
A
#
# COMPACT_ATOMS: atom_id res chain seq x y z
N MET A 1 2.45 8.70 41.75
CA MET A 1 2.10 9.89 40.95
C MET A 1 0.92 9.53 40.07
N LEU A 2 -0.26 10.09 40.32
CA LEU A 2 -1.38 10.00 39.38
C LEU A 2 -0.94 10.71 38.09
N ALA A 3 -0.96 10.01 36.96
CA ALA A 3 -0.66 10.63 35.67
C ALA A 3 -1.59 11.85 35.46
N PRO A 4 -1.10 12.97 34.91
CA PRO A 4 -1.90 14.18 34.64
C PRO A 4 -2.91 14.00 33.49
N ALA A 5 -3.10 12.77 32.99
CA ALA A 5 -4.01 12.48 31.90
C ALA A 5 -5.47 12.69 32.36
N PRO A 6 -6.34 13.19 31.47
CA PRO A 6 -7.77 13.27 31.75
C PRO A 6 -8.29 11.88 32.11
N ARG A 7 -9.01 11.77 33.23
CA ARG A 7 -9.62 10.50 33.63
C ARG A 7 -10.65 10.08 32.59
N THR A 8 -10.34 9.06 31.82
CA THR A 8 -11.30 8.34 30.97
C THR A 8 -11.88 7.17 31.75
N LEU A 9 -13.11 6.78 31.43
CA LEU A 9 -13.70 5.57 32.01
C LEU A 9 -13.02 4.34 31.41
N SER A 10 -13.05 3.18 32.11
CA SER A 10 -12.53 1.93 31.55
C SER A 10 -13.25 1.58 30.25
N ASN A 11 -12.50 1.04 29.29
CA ASN A 11 -12.97 0.63 27.97
C ASN A 11 -13.47 -0.83 27.94
N ASP A 12 -13.48 -1.52 29.09
CA ASP A 12 -13.91 -2.92 29.19
C ASP A 12 -15.34 -3.11 28.65
N GLY A 13 -15.51 -4.12 27.79
CA GLY A 13 -16.80 -4.50 27.19
C GLY A 13 -17.31 -3.59 26.06
N VAL A 14 -16.58 -2.51 25.72
CA VAL A 14 -16.98 -1.62 24.60
C VAL A 14 -16.87 -2.34 23.26
N ILE A 15 -15.84 -3.16 23.07
CA ILE A 15 -15.66 -3.95 21.83
C ILE A 15 -16.80 -4.94 21.67
N ASP A 16 -17.21 -5.61 22.74
CA ASP A 16 -18.32 -6.58 22.69
C ASP A 16 -19.65 -5.88 22.42
N ALA A 17 -19.89 -4.72 23.04
CA ALA A 17 -21.05 -3.90 22.75
C ALA A 17 -21.06 -3.39 21.30
N ALA A 18 -19.90 -2.97 20.78
CA ALA A 18 -19.75 -2.55 19.39
C ALA A 18 -19.99 -3.70 18.41
N LYS A 19 -19.45 -4.90 18.70
CA LYS A 19 -19.71 -6.12 17.92
C LYS A 19 -21.18 -6.54 17.96
N ALA A 20 -21.84 -6.42 19.09
CA ALA A 20 -23.27 -6.72 19.21
C ALA A 20 -24.15 -5.74 18.42
N ALA A 21 -23.76 -4.46 18.35
CA ALA A 21 -24.52 -3.42 17.65
C ALA A 21 -24.25 -3.40 16.13
N LEU A 22 -23.00 -3.61 15.72
CA LEU A 22 -22.54 -3.43 14.34
C LEU A 22 -22.43 -4.75 13.57
N GLY A 23 -22.28 -5.89 14.28
CA GLY A 23 -22.16 -7.21 13.68
C GLY A 23 -21.07 -7.28 12.61
N ASP A 24 -21.45 -7.71 11.41
CA ASP A 24 -20.57 -7.96 10.26
C ASP A 24 -20.01 -6.68 9.59
N MET A 25 -20.36 -5.48 10.09
CA MET A 25 -19.84 -4.22 9.55
C MET A 25 -18.39 -3.95 9.99
N ILE A 26 -17.95 -4.61 11.07
CA ILE A 26 -16.60 -4.45 11.61
C ILE A 26 -15.67 -5.47 10.94
N VAL A 27 -14.63 -4.96 10.28
CA VAL A 27 -13.58 -5.77 9.64
C VAL A 27 -12.52 -6.18 10.67
N ASP A 28 -12.09 -5.24 11.52
CA ASP A 28 -11.02 -5.46 12.49
C ASP A 28 -11.24 -4.62 13.76
N THR A 29 -10.79 -5.15 14.90
CA THR A 29 -10.87 -4.48 16.20
C THR A 29 -9.52 -4.54 16.91
N LEU A 30 -8.98 -3.37 17.24
CA LEU A 30 -7.71 -3.26 17.96
C LEU A 30 -7.91 -2.46 19.25
N ASP A 31 -7.48 -3.04 20.38
CA ASP A 31 -7.31 -2.33 21.64
C ASP A 31 -5.82 -2.21 21.93
N ALA A 32 -5.31 -0.98 21.96
CA ALA A 32 -3.92 -0.72 22.25
C ALA A 32 -3.79 0.51 23.15
N VAL A 33 -3.08 0.37 24.28
CA VAL A 33 -2.74 1.47 25.20
C VAL A 33 -3.98 2.26 25.67
N GLY A 34 -5.13 1.58 25.81
CA GLY A 34 -6.39 2.20 26.26
C GLY A 34 -7.12 2.99 25.16
N GLU A 35 -6.79 2.76 23.89
CA GLU A 35 -7.54 3.26 22.74
C GLU A 35 -8.13 2.11 21.92
N ILE A 36 -9.44 2.15 21.70
CA ILE A 36 -10.13 1.20 20.83
C ILE A 36 -10.19 1.77 19.41
N THR A 37 -9.77 0.95 18.45
CA THR A 37 -9.90 1.20 17.02
C THR A 37 -10.82 0.15 16.39
N LEU A 38 -11.88 0.60 15.72
CA LEU A 38 -12.74 -0.25 14.91
C LEU A 38 -12.47 0.06 13.44
N THR A 39 -12.08 -0.95 12.67
CA THR A 39 -12.00 -0.84 11.21
C THR A 39 -13.33 -1.26 10.63
N ILE A 40 -13.98 -0.38 9.89
CA ILE A 40 -15.35 -0.56 9.39
C ILE A 40 -15.34 -0.65 7.87
N ASP A 41 -16.23 -1.47 7.32
CA ASP A 41 -16.43 -1.56 5.89
C ASP A 41 -17.00 -0.25 5.32
N ARG A 42 -16.34 0.28 4.27
CA ARG A 42 -16.63 1.60 3.67
C ARG A 42 -18.10 1.82 3.27
N PRO A 43 -18.79 0.91 2.54
CA PRO A 43 -20.18 1.14 2.13
C PRO A 43 -21.17 1.17 3.30
N ARG A 44 -20.84 0.52 4.43
CA ARG A 44 -21.71 0.45 5.62
C ARG A 44 -21.34 1.49 6.68
N LEU A 45 -20.47 2.45 6.34
CA LEU A 45 -19.95 3.45 7.27
C LEU A 45 -21.07 4.27 7.92
N ILE A 46 -22.05 4.74 7.15
CA ILE A 46 -23.13 5.59 7.67
C ILE A 46 -23.96 4.83 8.71
N ASP A 47 -24.40 3.61 8.37
CA ASP A 47 -25.18 2.76 9.27
C ASP A 47 -24.41 2.46 10.55
N ALA A 48 -23.11 2.20 10.42
CA ALA A 48 -22.25 1.95 11.56
C ALA A 48 -22.07 3.18 12.46
N MET A 49 -21.88 4.37 11.88
CA MET A 49 -21.77 5.62 12.62
C MET A 49 -23.08 6.00 13.33
N ILE A 50 -24.24 5.74 12.71
CA ILE A 50 -25.55 5.89 13.34
C ILE A 50 -25.68 4.91 14.51
N GLY A 51 -25.31 3.64 14.31
CA GLY A 51 -25.31 2.63 15.36
C GLY A 51 -24.45 3.02 16.56
N LEU A 52 -23.25 3.55 16.33
CA LEU A 52 -22.36 4.04 17.38
C LEU A 52 -22.93 5.25 18.14
N ARG A 53 -23.66 6.13 17.46
CA ARG A 53 -24.28 7.31 18.09
C ARG A 53 -25.52 6.96 18.89
N ASP A 54 -26.41 6.12 18.33
CA ASP A 54 -27.77 5.94 18.82
C ASP A 54 -27.93 4.71 19.74
N THR A 55 -26.98 3.76 19.74
CA THR A 55 -27.06 2.57 20.59
C THR A 55 -26.84 2.91 22.06
N PRO A 56 -27.77 2.53 22.97
CA PRO A 56 -27.59 2.69 24.41
C PRO A 56 -26.35 1.94 24.89
N GLY A 57 -25.43 2.65 25.54
CA GLY A 57 -24.15 2.09 26.02
C GLY A 57 -22.93 2.50 25.19
N LEU A 58 -23.11 2.90 23.93
CA LEU A 58 -22.04 3.41 23.06
C LEU A 58 -22.14 4.94 22.87
N GLU A 59 -23.35 5.47 22.65
CA GLU A 59 -23.72 6.90 22.75
C GLU A 59 -22.58 7.89 22.40
N TYR A 60 -22.01 7.80 21.20
CA TYR A 60 -20.94 8.71 20.77
C TYR A 60 -21.53 9.99 20.19
N GLN A 61 -21.78 11.00 21.02
CA GLN A 61 -22.48 12.21 20.58
C GLN A 61 -21.59 13.18 19.78
N GLN A 62 -20.29 13.22 20.04
CA GLN A 62 -19.38 14.20 19.45
C GLN A 62 -18.38 13.56 18.50
N LEU A 63 -18.30 14.10 17.28
CA LEU A 63 -17.17 13.90 16.37
C LEU A 63 -16.11 14.94 16.71
N MET A 64 -14.92 14.47 17.09
CA MET A 64 -13.80 15.32 17.48
C MET A 64 -12.91 15.69 16.30
N GLU A 65 -12.58 14.71 15.44
CA GLU A 65 -11.57 14.87 14.39
C GLU A 65 -11.79 13.85 13.26
N ILE A 66 -11.38 14.21 12.04
CA ILE A 66 -11.24 13.27 10.92
C ILE A 66 -9.83 13.43 10.36
N ALA A 67 -8.99 12.44 10.59
CA ALA A 67 -7.61 12.42 10.10
C ALA A 67 -7.48 11.46 8.91
N GLY A 68 -6.87 11.93 7.83
CA GLY A 68 -6.39 11.06 6.76
C GLY A 68 -5.00 10.53 7.09
N VAL A 69 -4.70 9.31 6.67
CA VAL A 69 -3.36 8.73 6.73
C VAL A 69 -3.06 8.07 5.39
N ASP A 70 -1.85 8.29 4.88
CA ASP A 70 -1.39 7.77 3.59
C ASP A 70 -0.38 6.63 3.79
N TYR A 71 -0.74 5.43 3.34
CA TYR A 71 0.07 4.22 3.30
C TYR A 71 0.30 3.78 1.84
N PRO A 72 1.37 4.25 1.18
CA PRO A 72 1.58 4.03 -0.25
C PRO A 72 1.81 2.57 -0.64
N ASP A 73 2.23 1.72 0.30
CA ASP A 73 2.52 0.30 0.05
C ASP A 73 1.25 -0.59 0.03
N ARG A 74 0.07 -0.03 0.36
CA ARG A 74 -1.21 -0.75 0.42
C ARG A 74 -2.04 -0.53 -0.85
N GLU A 75 -2.90 -1.49 -1.19
CA GLU A 75 -3.85 -1.36 -2.30
C GLU A 75 -4.87 -0.25 -2.02
N ASP A 76 -5.54 -0.30 -0.87
CA ASP A 76 -6.28 0.83 -0.33
C ASP A 76 -5.29 1.76 0.39
N ARG A 77 -4.84 2.76 -0.34
CA ARG A 77 -3.76 3.68 0.05
C ARG A 77 -4.09 4.54 1.27
N PHE A 78 -5.33 4.98 1.44
CA PHE A 78 -5.71 5.94 2.46
C PHE A 78 -6.52 5.30 3.58
N ASP A 79 -6.15 5.62 4.81
CA ASP A 79 -6.97 5.35 5.99
C ASP A 79 -7.62 6.67 6.44
N VAL A 80 -8.95 6.72 6.50
CA VAL A 80 -9.71 7.82 7.09
C VAL A 80 -10.09 7.43 8.51
N CYS A 81 -9.50 8.12 9.49
CA CYS A 81 -9.69 7.90 10.91
C CYS A 81 -10.64 8.95 11.50
N TYR A 82 -11.80 8.51 11.97
CA TYR A 82 -12.76 9.31 12.70
C TYR A 82 -12.52 9.14 14.20
N HIS A 83 -12.42 10.26 14.92
CA HIS A 83 -12.29 10.25 16.37
C HIS A 83 -13.61 10.69 17.00
N LEU A 84 -14.22 9.78 17.75
CA LEU A 84 -15.50 9.98 18.41
C LEU A 84 -15.33 10.09 19.93
N LEU A 85 -16.17 10.92 20.54
CA LEU A 85 -16.24 11.13 21.98
C LEU A 85 -17.67 10.93 22.46
N SER A 86 -17.84 10.06 23.46
CA SER A 86 -19.06 9.94 24.24
C SER A 86 -18.92 10.81 25.49
N LEU A 87 -19.77 11.83 25.61
CA LEU A 87 -19.80 12.70 26.79
C LEU A 87 -20.49 12.03 27.98
N THR A 88 -21.51 11.21 27.71
CA THR A 88 -22.27 10.51 28.75
C THR A 88 -21.45 9.41 29.42
N LYS A 89 -20.62 8.69 28.64
CA LYS A 89 -19.75 7.63 29.15
C LYS A 89 -18.31 8.07 29.40
N ASN A 90 -17.93 9.28 28.96
CA ASN A 90 -16.56 9.81 29.03
C ASN A 90 -15.54 8.81 28.45
N ARG A 91 -15.81 8.36 27.21
CA ARG A 91 -15.02 7.37 26.45
C ARG A 91 -14.74 7.88 25.06
N ARG A 92 -13.59 7.48 24.50
CA ARG A 92 -13.19 7.79 23.13
C ARG A 92 -13.15 6.53 22.28
N LEU A 93 -13.41 6.68 21.00
CA LEU A 93 -13.35 5.61 20.03
C LEU A 93 -12.75 6.13 18.73
N ARG A 94 -11.83 5.36 18.15
CA ARG A 94 -11.32 5.61 16.81
C ARG A 94 -12.03 4.66 15.84
N VAL A 95 -12.64 5.21 14.81
CA VAL A 95 -13.20 4.43 13.71
C VAL A 95 -12.33 4.65 12.49
N ARG A 96 -11.87 3.59 11.86
CA ARG A 96 -10.99 3.64 10.69
C ARG A 96 -11.71 3.05 9.47
N VAL A 97 -11.55 3.70 8.33
CA VAL A 97 -12.06 3.23 7.04
C VAL A 97 -10.93 3.30 6.02
N THR A 98 -10.74 2.25 5.23
CA THR A 98 -9.74 2.23 4.16
C THR A 98 -10.38 2.66 2.84
N THR A 99 -9.63 3.37 2.01
CA THR A 99 -10.07 3.82 0.68
C THR A 99 -8.90 4.02 -0.28
N ASP A 100 -9.21 4.12 -1.57
CA ASP A 100 -8.23 4.50 -2.60
C ASP A 100 -8.46 5.94 -3.10
N ASP A 101 -7.72 6.32 -4.15
CA ASP A 101 -7.78 7.65 -4.81
C ASP A 101 -9.09 7.94 -5.57
N VAL A 102 -9.82 6.92 -5.99
CA VAL A 102 -10.96 6.97 -6.91
C VAL A 102 -12.28 6.66 -6.21
N LYS A 103 -12.25 5.71 -5.29
CA LYS A 103 -13.38 5.21 -4.51
C LYS A 103 -13.78 6.28 -3.49
N PRO A 104 -15.00 6.83 -3.56
CA PRO A 104 -15.45 7.80 -2.58
C PRO A 104 -15.83 7.12 -1.25
N VAL A 105 -15.66 7.84 -0.15
CA VAL A 105 -16.12 7.47 1.19
C VAL A 105 -17.45 8.16 1.46
N PRO A 106 -18.47 7.48 2.03
CA PRO A 106 -19.72 8.15 2.40
C PRO A 106 -19.49 9.26 3.44
N SER A 107 -20.03 10.45 3.19
CA SER A 107 -19.94 11.60 4.09
C SER A 107 -20.78 11.39 5.35
N VAL A 108 -20.25 11.86 6.47
CA VAL A 108 -20.86 11.76 7.81
C VAL A 108 -21.49 13.09 8.25
N THR A 109 -21.51 14.08 7.35
CA THR A 109 -22.12 15.41 7.54
C THR A 109 -23.59 15.37 7.97
N GLY A 110 -24.35 14.35 7.54
CA GLY A 110 -25.74 14.16 7.94
C GLY A 110 -25.92 13.73 9.40
N ILE A 111 -24.88 13.15 10.02
CA ILE A 111 -24.88 12.72 11.42
C ILE A 111 -24.28 13.82 12.29
N TRP A 112 -23.11 14.33 11.90
CA TRP A 112 -22.38 15.39 12.59
C TRP A 112 -22.07 16.54 11.63
N PRO A 113 -22.70 17.72 11.80
CA PRO A 113 -22.47 18.86 10.91
C PRO A 113 -21.00 19.35 10.86
N VAL A 114 -20.24 19.14 11.94
CA VAL A 114 -18.82 19.51 12.02
C VAL A 114 -17.96 18.75 10.98
N ALA A 115 -18.38 17.56 10.56
CA ALA A 115 -17.67 16.75 9.56
C ALA A 115 -17.47 17.50 8.23
N GLY A 116 -18.32 18.48 7.91
CA GLY A 116 -18.24 19.18 6.63
C GLY A 116 -16.92 19.91 6.42
N TRP A 117 -16.30 20.43 7.48
CA TRP A 117 -15.00 21.11 7.40
C TRP A 117 -13.85 20.11 7.39
N LEU A 118 -13.94 19.07 8.23
CA LEU A 118 -12.92 18.05 8.40
C LEU A 118 -12.79 17.16 7.15
N GLU A 119 -13.91 16.78 6.53
CA GLU A 119 -13.92 16.06 5.24
C GLU A 119 -13.29 16.89 4.11
N ARG A 120 -13.48 18.22 4.13
CA ARG A 120 -12.85 19.12 3.15
C ARG A 120 -11.35 19.24 3.36
N GLU A 121 -10.89 19.23 4.61
CA GLU A 121 -9.47 19.20 4.94
C GLU A 121 -8.83 17.91 4.43
N VAL A 122 -9.42 16.74 4.71
CA VAL A 122 -8.92 15.45 4.22
C VAL A 122 -8.93 15.40 2.69
N TYR A 123 -9.95 15.94 2.03
CA TYR A 123 -9.97 16.09 0.58
C TYR A 123 -8.85 16.99 0.07
N ASP A 124 -8.57 18.12 0.70
CA ASP A 124 -7.54 19.06 0.25
C ASP A 124 -6.13 18.48 0.45
N MET A 125 -5.88 17.86 1.61
CA MET A 125 -4.58 17.33 2.01
C MET A 125 -4.22 15.99 1.37
N TYR A 126 -5.19 15.07 1.28
CA TYR A 126 -4.99 13.70 0.81
C TYR A 126 -5.72 13.39 -0.50
N GLY A 127 -6.70 14.18 -0.91
CA GLY A 127 -7.47 13.93 -2.15
C GLY A 127 -8.52 12.84 -2.06
N VAL A 128 -8.89 12.43 -0.83
CA VAL A 128 -9.98 11.46 -0.62
C VAL A 128 -11.31 12.13 -0.96
N LEU A 129 -12.12 11.45 -1.77
CA LEU A 129 -13.44 11.93 -2.17
C LEU A 129 -14.49 11.51 -1.15
N PHE A 130 -15.39 12.43 -0.80
CA PHE A 130 -16.53 12.17 0.08
C PHE A 130 -17.85 12.29 -0.67
N GLU A 131 -18.62 11.19 -0.73
CA GLU A 131 -19.95 11.17 -1.36
C GLU A 131 -21.01 11.70 -0.40
N GLY A 132 -21.83 12.65 -0.85
CA GLY A 132 -22.89 13.26 -0.03
C GLY A 132 -22.51 14.55 0.69
N ASN A 133 -21.25 14.99 0.62
CA ASN A 133 -20.84 16.30 1.12
C ASN A 133 -21.36 17.42 0.18
N ARG A 134 -21.97 18.46 0.76
CA ARG A 134 -22.62 19.56 0.03
C ARG A 134 -21.64 20.57 -0.56
N ASP A 135 -20.46 20.76 0.02
CA ASP A 135 -19.46 21.75 -0.41
C ASP A 135 -18.04 21.16 -0.36
N LEU A 136 -17.77 20.14 -1.19
CA LEU A 136 -16.45 19.53 -1.26
C LEU A 136 -15.50 20.38 -2.13
N ARG A 137 -14.86 21.37 -1.51
CA ARG A 137 -13.81 22.20 -2.10
C ARG A 137 -12.62 22.35 -1.16
N ARG A 138 -11.47 22.71 -1.73
CA ARG A 138 -10.23 23.01 -1.00
C ARG A 138 -10.45 24.07 0.08
N ILE A 139 -9.68 24.01 1.15
CA ILE A 139 -9.87 24.88 2.32
C ILE A 139 -8.55 25.40 2.90
N LEU A 140 -7.50 24.59 2.94
CA LEU A 140 -6.21 24.97 3.50
C LEU A 140 -5.23 25.45 2.43
N THR A 141 -5.29 24.87 1.24
CA THR A 141 -4.37 25.22 0.13
C THR A 141 -4.82 26.47 -0.62
N ASP A 142 -3.87 27.07 -1.37
CA ASP A 142 -4.16 28.20 -2.25
C ASP A 142 -5.19 27.82 -3.34
N TYR A 143 -5.94 28.80 -3.84
CA TYR A 143 -7.04 28.59 -4.78
C TYR A 143 -6.62 27.88 -6.07
N GLY A 144 -5.41 28.14 -6.56
CA GLY A 144 -4.83 27.54 -7.76
C GLY A 144 -3.96 26.31 -7.51
N PHE A 145 -3.94 25.80 -6.29
CA PHE A 145 -3.01 24.75 -5.89
C PHE A 145 -3.27 23.44 -6.64
N ARG A 146 -2.20 22.84 -7.17
CA ARG A 146 -2.24 21.58 -7.91
C ARG A 146 -1.54 20.50 -7.11
N GLY A 147 -2.30 19.53 -6.63
CA GLY A 147 -1.81 18.40 -5.84
C GLY A 147 -2.46 18.33 -4.46
N HIS A 148 -1.93 17.43 -3.64
CA HIS A 148 -2.41 17.11 -2.29
C HIS A 148 -1.19 17.02 -1.36
N PRO A 149 -0.94 18.06 -0.51
CA PRO A 149 0.34 18.23 0.17
C PRO A 149 0.77 17.12 1.14
N GLN A 150 -0.18 16.44 1.81
CA GLN A 150 0.15 15.48 2.86
C GLN A 150 0.33 14.05 2.33
N ARG A 151 0.21 13.86 1.02
CA ARG A 151 0.57 12.59 0.40
C ARG A 151 2.08 12.39 0.41
N LYS A 152 2.52 11.14 0.56
CA LYS A 152 3.95 10.79 0.65
C LYS A 152 4.72 11.00 -0.66
N ASP A 153 4.03 11.10 -1.79
CA ASP A 153 4.62 11.44 -3.10
C ASP A 153 4.82 12.95 -3.30
N PHE A 154 4.19 13.80 -2.47
CA PHE A 154 4.31 15.24 -2.60
C PHE A 154 5.63 15.75 -1.98
N PRO A 155 6.48 16.49 -2.71
CA PRO A 155 7.74 16.99 -2.17
C PRO A 155 7.51 18.08 -1.13
N LEU A 156 8.33 18.11 -0.08
CA LEU A 156 8.20 19.09 1.01
C LEU A 156 8.21 20.55 0.53
N SER A 157 9.02 20.86 -0.48
CA SER A 157 9.14 22.21 -1.05
C SER A 157 8.03 22.55 -2.04
N GLY A 158 7.19 21.59 -2.42
CA GLY A 158 6.21 21.74 -3.49
C GLY A 158 6.84 21.89 -4.88
N TYR A 159 6.02 22.26 -5.85
CA TYR A 159 6.42 22.36 -7.26
C TYR A 159 6.58 23.81 -7.74
N VAL A 160 5.99 24.77 -7.03
CA VAL A 160 5.81 26.15 -7.50
C VAL A 160 6.13 27.11 -6.36
N GLU A 161 6.88 28.15 -6.67
CA GLU A 161 7.16 29.29 -5.81
C GLU A 161 6.47 30.56 -6.33
N LEU A 162 6.24 31.52 -5.45
CA LEU A 162 5.63 32.80 -5.81
C LEU A 162 6.68 33.91 -5.70
N ARG A 163 6.79 34.73 -6.74
CA ARG A 163 7.59 35.95 -6.71
C ARG A 163 6.79 37.15 -7.20
N TYR A 164 7.12 38.33 -6.69
CA TYR A 164 6.62 39.58 -7.25
C TYR A 164 7.43 39.94 -8.50
N SER A 165 6.75 40.17 -9.62
CA SER A 165 7.38 40.66 -10.86
C SER A 165 7.08 42.15 -11.00
N GLU A 166 8.12 42.98 -11.05
CA GLU A 166 7.98 44.42 -11.29
C GLU A 166 7.46 44.71 -12.71
N ASP A 167 7.95 43.98 -13.72
CA ASP A 167 7.51 44.12 -15.12
C ASP A 167 6.02 43.88 -15.30
N ALA A 168 5.51 42.80 -14.68
CA ALA A 168 4.09 42.44 -14.75
C ALA A 168 3.23 43.12 -13.69
N LYS A 169 3.84 43.85 -12.73
CA LYS A 169 3.21 44.48 -11.55
C LYS A 169 2.25 43.55 -10.81
N ARG A 170 2.58 42.26 -10.72
CA ARG A 170 1.75 41.22 -10.09
C ARG A 170 2.60 40.08 -9.55
N VAL A 171 2.00 39.25 -8.71
CA VAL A 171 2.60 37.99 -8.24
C VAL A 171 2.51 36.95 -9.36
N VAL A 172 3.63 36.27 -9.62
CA VAL A 172 3.76 35.23 -10.65
C VAL A 172 4.15 33.92 -9.99
N TYR A 173 3.57 32.83 -10.47
CA TYR A 173 3.88 31.46 -10.09
C TYR A 173 4.98 30.92 -11.00
N GLU A 174 6.10 30.49 -10.44
CA GLU A 174 7.23 29.92 -11.17
C GLU A 174 7.66 28.57 -10.59
N PRO A 175 8.32 27.69 -11.35
CA PRO A 175 8.87 26.45 -10.81
C PRO A 175 9.84 26.75 -9.67
N VAL A 176 9.81 25.93 -8.62
CA VAL A 176 10.69 26.08 -7.45
C VAL A 176 12.16 26.09 -7.85
N GLN A 177 12.90 27.09 -7.37
CA GLN A 177 14.35 27.17 -7.47
C GLN A 177 14.95 27.64 -6.14
N LEU A 178 15.28 26.67 -5.29
CA LEU A 178 15.88 26.97 -3.98
C LEU A 178 17.37 27.30 -4.13
N ALA A 179 17.83 28.32 -3.39
CA ALA A 179 19.26 28.62 -3.28
C ALA A 179 20.03 27.51 -2.53
N GLN A 180 19.34 26.79 -1.65
CA GLN A 180 19.86 25.64 -0.91
C GLN A 180 18.81 24.54 -0.88
N ASP A 181 19.19 23.34 -1.32
CA ASP A 181 18.31 22.18 -1.27
C ASP A 181 18.03 21.71 0.16
N PHE A 182 16.86 21.10 0.35
CA PHE A 182 16.49 20.49 1.61
C PHE A 182 17.42 19.31 1.93
N ARG A 183 18.07 19.36 3.10
CA ARG A 183 18.97 18.30 3.56
C ARG A 183 18.20 17.31 4.43
N THR A 184 18.09 16.08 3.93
CA THR A 184 17.53 14.96 4.69
C THR A 184 18.65 14.28 5.46
N PHE A 185 18.51 14.18 6.78
CA PHE A 185 19.44 13.46 7.63
C PHE A 185 18.79 12.15 8.06
N ASP A 186 19.53 11.05 7.90
CA ASP A 186 19.13 9.77 8.47
C ASP A 186 19.61 9.69 9.92
N PHE A 187 18.67 9.66 10.85
CA PHE A 187 18.93 9.54 12.28
C PHE A 187 18.71 8.12 12.80
N MET A 188 18.32 7.17 11.92
CA MET A 188 18.05 5.81 12.34
C MET A 188 19.32 5.11 12.80
N SER A 189 19.25 4.51 13.98
CA SER A 189 20.37 3.72 14.49
C SER A 189 20.50 2.43 13.66
N PRO A 190 21.72 1.98 13.32
CA PRO A 190 21.90 0.71 12.63
C PRO A 190 21.34 -0.51 13.40
N TRP A 191 21.13 -0.37 14.72
CA TRP A 191 20.65 -1.45 15.59
C TRP A 191 19.12 -1.60 15.60
N GLU A 192 18.38 -0.55 15.23
CA GLU A 192 16.92 -0.55 15.17
C GLU A 192 16.39 -0.47 13.74
N GLY A 193 17.21 -0.02 12.77
CA GLY A 193 16.80 0.24 11.39
C GLY A 193 17.35 -0.71 10.31
N ALA A 194 18.28 -1.62 10.63
CA ALA A 194 18.86 -2.52 9.63
C ALA A 194 18.17 -3.90 9.66
N GLU A 195 17.25 -4.13 8.72
CA GLU A 195 16.92 -5.50 8.31
C GLU A 195 18.13 -6.08 7.54
N TYR A 196 19.09 -6.64 8.28
CA TYR A 196 20.18 -7.41 7.67
C TYR A 196 19.61 -8.74 7.17
N ILE A 197 19.17 -8.79 5.92
CA ILE A 197 19.08 -10.06 5.20
C ILE A 197 20.53 -10.50 4.98
N LEU A 198 21.05 -11.32 5.90
CA LEU A 198 22.37 -11.91 5.75
C LEU A 198 22.38 -12.76 4.47
N PRO A 199 23.41 -12.65 3.62
CA PRO A 199 23.55 -13.53 2.45
C PRO A 199 23.53 -15.01 2.88
N GLY A 200 22.38 -15.68 2.71
CA GLY A 200 22.12 -17.03 3.23
C GLY A 200 20.74 -17.23 3.89
N ASP A 201 20.14 -16.17 4.46
CA ASP A 201 18.83 -16.23 5.14
C ASP A 201 17.62 -16.13 4.18
N GLU A 202 17.87 -15.90 2.88
CA GLU A 202 16.84 -15.92 1.83
C GLU A 202 16.08 -17.26 1.73
N LYS A 203 16.60 -18.33 2.35
CA LYS A 203 15.98 -19.66 2.39
C LYS A 203 15.05 -19.90 3.59
N ALA A 204 15.07 -19.06 4.61
CA ALA A 204 14.21 -19.22 5.79
C ALA A 204 12.76 -18.76 5.54
N ALA A 205 12.55 -17.86 4.57
CA ALA A 205 11.24 -17.28 4.23
C ALA A 205 10.52 -18.00 3.07
N MET A 206 11.16 -18.97 2.40
CA MET A 206 10.47 -19.83 1.44
C MET A 206 9.83 -21.00 2.20
N PRO A 207 8.55 -21.36 1.94
CA PRO A 207 8.05 -22.64 2.41
C PRO A 207 8.96 -23.71 1.83
N GLU A 208 9.62 -24.49 2.69
CA GLU A 208 10.52 -25.56 2.27
C GLU A 208 9.85 -26.35 1.15
N ALA A 209 10.42 -26.28 -0.05
CA ALA A 209 10.02 -27.17 -1.12
C ALA A 209 10.16 -28.59 -0.58
N LYS A 210 9.06 -29.36 -0.58
CA LYS A 210 9.04 -30.76 -0.10
C LYS A 210 10.32 -31.44 -0.56
N GLY A 211 11.19 -31.74 0.40
CA GLY A 211 12.51 -32.31 0.14
C GLY A 211 12.39 -33.49 -0.80
N ALA A 212 13.38 -33.61 -1.70
CA ALA A 212 13.51 -34.75 -2.60
C ALA A 212 13.26 -36.05 -1.82
N PRO A 213 12.44 -36.99 -2.36
CA PRO A 213 12.11 -38.21 -1.64
C PRO A 213 13.42 -38.91 -1.28
N SER A 214 13.59 -39.20 0.01
CA SER A 214 14.72 -39.95 0.52
C SER A 214 14.89 -41.24 -0.30
N PRO A 215 16.13 -41.65 -0.61
CA PRO A 215 16.37 -42.84 -1.41
C PRO A 215 15.66 -44.03 -0.77
N VAL A 216 14.94 -44.76 -1.62
CA VAL A 216 14.09 -45.88 -1.21
C VAL A 216 14.93 -46.88 -0.41
N THR A 217 14.46 -47.24 0.78
CA THR A 217 15.12 -48.23 1.65
C THR A 217 15.35 -49.55 0.90
N ALA A 218 16.50 -50.19 1.12
CA ALA A 218 16.96 -51.38 0.41
C ALA A 218 15.90 -52.51 0.30
N ASP A 219 14.99 -52.61 1.27
CA ASP A 219 13.90 -53.59 1.30
C ASP A 219 12.84 -53.39 0.20
N LYS A 220 12.69 -52.17 -0.31
CA LYS A 220 11.76 -51.85 -1.41
C LYS A 220 12.40 -52.06 -2.79
N LEU A 221 13.73 -52.02 -2.89
CA LEU A 221 14.46 -52.34 -4.13
C LEU A 221 14.38 -53.85 -4.43
N GLN A 222 14.58 -54.70 -3.42
CA GLN A 222 14.49 -56.16 -3.56
C GLN A 222 13.07 -56.63 -3.95
N LYS A 223 12.03 -55.94 -3.48
CA LYS A 223 10.64 -56.24 -3.86
C LYS A 223 10.29 -55.79 -5.29
N ALA A 224 10.92 -54.74 -5.80
CA ALA A 224 10.74 -54.28 -7.17
C ALA A 224 11.42 -55.22 -8.18
N ASP A 225 12.62 -55.72 -7.88
CA ASP A 225 13.33 -56.69 -8.73
C ASP A 225 12.63 -58.06 -8.75
N ALA A 226 12.03 -58.49 -7.62
CA ALA A 226 11.22 -59.71 -7.57
C ALA A 226 9.91 -59.63 -8.38
N ALA A 227 9.36 -58.41 -8.58
CA ALA A 227 8.17 -58.18 -9.39
C ALA A 227 8.50 -58.08 -10.90
N ALA A 228 9.67 -57.55 -11.26
CA ALA A 228 10.15 -57.50 -12.64
C ALA A 228 10.60 -58.88 -13.18
N ALA A 229 11.08 -59.77 -12.32
CA ALA A 229 11.50 -61.12 -12.70
C ALA A 229 10.33 -62.07 -13.09
N LYS A 230 9.07 -61.71 -12.77
CA LYS A 230 7.88 -62.54 -13.08
C LYS A 230 7.17 -62.21 -14.40
N LYS A 231 7.73 -61.31 -15.24
CA LYS A 231 7.04 -60.85 -16.47
C LYS A 231 7.90 -60.79 -17.74
N ALA A 232 8.92 -61.64 -17.87
CA ALA A 232 9.71 -61.75 -19.10
C ALA A 232 9.49 -63.09 -19.82
N THR A 233 8.85 -63.07 -20.99
CA THR A 233 8.95 -64.12 -22.02
C THR A 233 9.89 -63.64 -23.13
N PRO A 234 10.75 -64.51 -23.70
CA PRO A 234 11.90 -64.07 -24.49
C PRO A 234 11.59 -63.98 -26.00
N LYS A 235 12.07 -62.92 -26.66
CA LYS A 235 12.28 -62.90 -28.12
C LYS A 235 13.69 -62.40 -28.46
N ALA A 236 14.20 -62.97 -29.54
CA ALA A 236 15.59 -63.27 -29.82
C ALA A 236 16.42 -62.13 -30.44
N LYS A 237 17.74 -62.36 -30.42
CA LYS A 237 18.88 -61.53 -30.85
C LYS A 237 18.99 -61.38 -32.38
N THR A 238 19.58 -60.27 -32.83
CA THR A 238 20.63 -60.24 -33.88
C THR A 238 21.52 -58.99 -33.73
N PRO A 239 22.80 -59.03 -34.18
CA PRO A 239 23.93 -58.37 -33.52
C PRO A 239 24.52 -57.15 -34.26
N LYS A 240 25.35 -56.41 -33.52
CA LYS A 240 26.18 -55.26 -33.95
C LYS A 240 27.25 -55.65 -34.98
N THR A 241 27.51 -54.74 -35.92
CA THR A 241 28.85 -54.48 -36.47
C THR A 241 28.97 -53.00 -36.87
N THR A 242 30.19 -52.50 -36.74
CA THR A 242 30.76 -51.14 -36.90
C THR A 242 30.54 -50.52 -38.29
N GLU A 243 30.71 -49.23 -38.62
CA GLU A 243 31.87 -48.33 -38.45
C GLU A 243 31.45 -46.87 -38.78
N SER A 244 31.94 -45.86 -38.03
CA SER A 244 32.62 -44.71 -38.68
C SER A 244 33.30 -43.77 -37.67
N PRO A 245 34.50 -43.24 -38.00
CA PRO A 245 35.35 -42.50 -37.07
C PRO A 245 35.37 -41.00 -37.41
N ALA A 246 34.54 -40.21 -36.75
CA ALA A 246 34.68 -38.75 -36.74
C ALA A 246 33.85 -38.19 -35.61
N GLN A 247 34.45 -38.00 -34.43
CA GLN A 247 34.17 -36.89 -33.51
C GLN A 247 34.96 -37.06 -32.21
N THR A 248 36.27 -36.81 -32.29
CA THR A 248 37.09 -36.45 -31.12
C THR A 248 38.23 -35.52 -31.55
N GLY A 249 38.21 -34.30 -31.01
CA GLY A 249 39.34 -33.47 -30.58
C GLY A 249 40.37 -32.96 -31.59
N GLU A 250 40.52 -31.64 -31.71
CA GLU A 250 41.62 -30.82 -31.12
C GLU A 250 41.75 -29.45 -31.83
N GLY A 251 42.17 -28.41 -31.08
CA GLY A 251 42.04 -26.99 -31.47
C GLY A 251 43.32 -26.20 -31.77
N LYS A 252 43.20 -24.86 -31.62
CA LYS A 252 44.15 -23.70 -31.73
C LYS A 252 43.60 -22.64 -32.71
N ALA A 253 43.79 -21.31 -32.61
CA ALA A 253 44.30 -20.36 -31.62
C ALA A 253 43.84 -18.93 -32.03
N GLU A 254 44.07 -17.94 -31.17
CA GLU A 254 43.58 -16.54 -31.16
C GLU A 254 43.84 -15.65 -32.40
N ALA A 255 42.93 -14.69 -32.64
CA ALA A 255 43.23 -13.35 -33.15
C ALA A 255 42.20 -12.29 -32.64
N LYS A 256 42.70 -11.13 -32.23
CA LYS A 256 42.05 -9.98 -31.57
C LYS A 256 41.15 -9.12 -32.51
N PRO A 257 40.39 -8.11 -31.99
CA PRO A 257 39.01 -7.82 -32.40
C PRO A 257 38.84 -6.66 -33.40
N ALA A 258 37.80 -6.72 -34.23
CA ALA A 258 37.40 -5.64 -35.15
C ALA A 258 36.06 -4.98 -34.73
N ALA A 259 36.18 -3.70 -34.36
CA ALA A 259 35.34 -2.55 -34.71
C ALA A 259 33.78 -2.61 -34.60
N LYS A 260 33.30 -1.91 -33.55
CA LYS A 260 32.20 -0.91 -33.52
C LYS A 260 30.94 -1.17 -34.39
N ARG A 261 29.87 -1.67 -33.76
CA ARG A 261 28.48 -1.55 -34.24
C ARG A 261 27.93 -0.14 -34.02
N LYS A 262 27.40 0.48 -35.09
CA LYS A 262 26.68 1.77 -35.05
C LYS A 262 25.24 1.59 -34.53
N PRO A 263 24.66 2.57 -33.82
CA PRO A 263 23.30 2.49 -33.29
C PRO A 263 22.22 2.69 -34.37
N ARG A 264 21.11 1.99 -34.19
CA ARG A 264 19.91 1.93 -35.05
C ARG A 264 19.12 3.25 -34.94
N LYS A 265 18.79 3.89 -36.07
CA LYS A 265 17.95 5.11 -36.10
C LYS A 265 16.51 4.77 -35.69
N VAL A 266 15.92 5.65 -34.87
CA VAL A 266 14.52 5.61 -34.43
C VAL A 266 13.68 6.40 -35.43
N ASP A 267 12.62 5.80 -35.96
CA ASP A 267 11.69 6.43 -36.89
C ASP A 267 10.78 7.43 -36.16
N VAL A 268 10.91 8.71 -36.52
CA VAL A 268 10.02 9.80 -36.09
C VAL A 268 8.81 9.84 -37.04
N LYS A 269 7.61 9.55 -36.52
CA LYS A 269 6.35 9.79 -37.24
C LYS A 269 6.07 11.30 -37.31
N LYS A 270 6.11 11.87 -38.52
CA LYS A 270 5.58 13.22 -38.83
C LYS A 270 4.05 13.22 -38.75
N ALA A 271 3.48 14.19 -38.03
CA ALA A 271 2.07 14.55 -38.14
C ALA A 271 1.82 15.33 -39.46
N PRO A 272 0.74 15.08 -40.21
CA PRO A 272 0.40 15.88 -41.38
C PRO A 272 -0.44 17.09 -40.98
N GLY A 273 0.02 18.28 -41.38
CA GLY A 273 -0.80 19.49 -41.39
C GLY A 273 -1.79 19.50 -42.55
N LYS A 274 -3.01 19.93 -42.24
CA LYS A 274 -3.99 20.63 -43.11
C LYS A 274 -4.60 21.68 -42.16
N GLY A 275 -4.65 22.99 -42.44
CA GLY A 275 -5.04 23.63 -43.69
C GLY A 275 -6.38 24.33 -43.40
N GLN A 276 -6.31 25.66 -43.19
CA GLN A 276 -7.32 26.72 -43.33
C GLN A 276 -8.82 26.37 -43.26
N ASN A 277 -9.58 27.09 -42.42
CA ASN A 277 -10.65 27.99 -42.87
C ASN A 277 -11.25 28.79 -41.70
N GLN A 278 -11.42 30.10 -41.96
CA GLN A 278 -12.34 31.11 -41.42
C GLN A 278 -12.64 31.15 -39.91
#